data_AF-A0A957X2P8-F1
#
_entry.id   AF-A0A957X2P8-F1
#
_cell.length_a   1.000
_cell.length_b   1.000
_cell.length_c   1.000
_cell.angle_alpha   90.00
_cell.angle_beta   90.00
_cell.angle_gamma   90.00
#
_symmetry.space_group_name_H-M   'P 1'
#
loop_
_entity.id
_entity.type
_entity.pdbx_description
1 polymer ?
#
loop_
_entity_poly.entity_id
_entity_poly.type
_entity_poly.pdbx_seq_one_letter_code
_entity_poly.pdbx_strand_id
1 'polypeptide(L)'
;LIAWYVSQSDALLSLVFGNQIVFFGLIIAELALVFGLSWGLTRMTATMATGAFLLYAALNGVTMAFIFLVYTNESIASTFLVTAGTFGAISMYGYTTKRDLTSWGTYLFMALIGLILASLVNIFLQSSAIYWITTYAGVLIFVGLTA
;
A
#
# COMPACT_ATOMS: atom_id res chain seq x y z
N LEU A 1 12.88 2.74 2.09
CA LEU A 1 14.19 3.46 2.02
C LEU A 1 13.99 4.97 1.92
N ILE A 2 13.32 5.47 0.89
CA ILE A 2 13.07 6.92 0.74
C ILE A 2 12.33 7.51 1.95
N ALA A 3 11.26 6.86 2.42
CA ALA A 3 10.53 7.28 3.62
C ALA A 3 11.43 7.42 4.85
N TRP A 4 12.29 6.44 5.09
CA TRP A 4 13.26 6.47 6.18
C TRP A 4 14.27 7.62 6.02
N TYR A 5 14.80 7.84 4.82
CA TYR A 5 15.72 8.95 4.56
C TYR A 5 15.07 10.31 4.79
N VAL A 6 13.83 10.50 4.31
CA VAL A 6 13.06 11.74 4.52
C VAL A 6 12.79 11.95 6.01
N SER A 7 12.44 10.90 6.76
CA SER A 7 12.18 11.00 8.20
C SER A 7 13.39 11.40 9.05
N GLN A 8 14.61 11.23 8.53
CA GLN A 8 15.86 11.57 9.20
C GLN A 8 16.32 13.01 8.87
N SER A 9 15.61 13.73 8.01
CA SER A 9 16.01 15.07 7.54
C SER A 9 14.93 16.11 7.85
N ASP A 10 15.22 16.98 8.81
CA ASP A 10 14.31 18.08 9.19
C ASP A 10 14.02 19.04 8.03
N ALA A 11 14.99 19.25 7.14
CA ALA A 11 14.82 20.06 5.94
C ALA A 11 13.80 19.44 4.96
N LEU A 12 13.84 18.11 4.77
CA LEU A 12 12.89 17.42 3.90
C LEU A 12 11.51 17.33 4.55
N LEU A 13 11.44 17.07 5.86
CA LEU A 13 10.18 17.05 6.60
C LEU A 13 9.47 18.41 6.56
N SER A 14 10.20 19.50 6.81
CA SER A 14 9.63 20.85 6.75
C SER A 14 9.21 21.24 5.33
N LEU A 15 9.94 20.82 4.31
CA LEU A 15 9.57 21.05 2.91
C LEU A 15 8.30 20.28 2.51
N VAL A 16 8.20 19.01 2.89
CA VAL A 16 7.10 18.12 2.49
C VAL A 16 5.84 18.39 3.32
N PHE A 17 5.96 18.46 4.64
CA PHE A 17 4.81 18.56 5.55
C PHE A 17 4.55 19.99 6.06
N GLY A 18 5.53 20.89 5.97
CA GLY A 18 5.37 22.30 6.36
C GLY A 18 4.80 23.18 5.26
N ASN A 19 4.88 22.76 3.99
CA ASN A 19 4.34 23.50 2.85
C ASN A 19 3.18 22.74 2.19
N GLN A 20 1.96 23.23 2.39
CA GLN A 20 0.74 22.63 1.83
C GLN A 20 0.77 22.51 0.30
N ILE A 21 1.37 23.47 -0.40
CA ILE A 21 1.46 23.44 -1.87
C ILE A 21 2.34 22.29 -2.32
N VAL A 22 3.47 22.07 -1.65
CA VAL A 22 4.37 20.95 -1.95
C VAL A 22 3.67 19.63 -1.65
N PHE A 23 3.02 19.50 -0.49
CA PHE A 23 2.31 18.29 -0.11
C PHE A 23 1.24 17.90 -1.14
N PHE A 24 0.32 18.80 -1.48
CA PHE A 24 -0.71 18.52 -2.48
C PHE A 24 -0.12 18.34 -3.89
N GLY A 25 0.95 19.06 -4.22
CA GLY A 25 1.68 18.87 -5.47
C GLY A 25 2.24 17.44 -5.61
N LEU A 26 2.79 16.87 -4.53
CA LEU A 26 3.26 15.48 -4.50
C LEU A 26 2.11 14.49 -4.69
N ILE A 27 0.98 14.68 -4.02
CA ILE A 27 -0.21 13.82 -4.18
C ILE A 27 -0.73 13.87 -5.62
N ILE A 28 -0.82 15.06 -6.23
CA ILE A 28 -1.23 15.20 -7.63
C ILE A 28 -0.24 14.50 -8.55
N ALA A 29 1.06 14.63 -8.29
CA ALA A 29 2.10 13.95 -9.08
C ALA A 29 2.01 12.42 -8.97
N GLU A 30 1.77 11.88 -7.77
CA GLU A 30 1.54 10.45 -7.57
C GLU A 30 0.32 9.94 -8.35
N LEU A 31 -0.80 10.66 -8.29
CA LEU A 31 -2.00 10.32 -9.03
C LEU A 31 -1.77 10.39 -10.55
N ALA A 32 -1.11 11.45 -11.03
CA ALA A 32 -0.77 11.58 -12.44
C ALA A 32 0.11 10.43 -12.93
N LEU A 33 1.10 10.00 -12.13
CA LEU A 33 1.97 8.88 -12.46
C LEU A 33 1.24 7.55 -12.47
N VAL A 34 0.39 7.26 -11.47
CA VAL A 34 -0.34 5.97 -11.44
C VAL A 34 -1.34 5.87 -12.58
N PHE A 35 -2.05 6.96 -12.91
CA PHE A 35 -2.95 6.98 -14.07
C PHE A 35 -2.17 6.86 -15.38
N GLY A 36 -1.04 7.56 -15.50
CA GLY A 36 -0.15 7.48 -16.66
C GLY A 36 0.39 6.07 -16.89
N LEU A 37 0.85 5.40 -15.82
CA LEU A 37 1.28 4.00 -15.86
C LEU A 37 0.14 3.06 -16.24
N SER A 38 -1.03 3.22 -15.62
CA SER A 38 -2.20 2.37 -15.88
C SER A 38 -2.70 2.46 -17.31
N TRP A 39 -2.66 3.65 -17.92
CA TRP A 39 -3.09 3.86 -19.30
C TRP A 39 -1.99 3.52 -20.33
N GLY A 40 -0.74 3.82 -19.99
CA GLY A 40 0.41 3.69 -20.88
C GLY A 40 1.08 2.31 -20.89
N LEU A 41 0.68 1.38 -20.01
CA LEU A 41 1.38 0.12 -19.79
C LEU A 41 1.60 -0.72 -21.07
N THR A 42 0.64 -0.68 -22.01
CA THR A 42 0.72 -1.43 -23.27
C THR A 42 1.53 -0.72 -24.37
N ARG A 43 1.88 0.55 -24.17
CA ARG A 43 2.59 1.41 -25.14
C ARG A 43 4.00 1.80 -24.69
N MET A 44 4.37 1.53 -23.43
CA MET A 44 5.68 1.84 -22.87
C MET A 44 6.67 0.70 -23.09
N THR A 45 7.94 1.05 -23.29
CA THR A 45 9.02 0.06 -23.22
C THR A 45 9.22 -0.40 -21.78
N ALA A 46 9.73 -1.61 -21.57
CA ALA A 46 9.97 -2.15 -20.23
C ALA A 46 10.85 -1.22 -19.37
N THR A 47 11.88 -0.60 -19.96
CA THR A 47 12.76 0.36 -19.29
C THR A 47 12.01 1.61 -18.83
N MET A 48 11.13 2.16 -19.68
CA MET A 48 10.36 3.34 -19.35
C MET A 48 9.33 3.06 -18.25
N ALA A 49 8.62 1.93 -18.35
CA ALA A 49 7.66 1.50 -17.33
C ALA A 49 8.35 1.28 -15.98
N THR A 50 9.51 0.64 -15.97
CA THR A 50 10.30 0.42 -14.75
C THR A 50 10.77 1.75 -14.15
N GLY A 51 11.29 2.66 -14.95
CA GLY A 51 11.72 3.98 -14.48
C GLY A 51 10.58 4.80 -13.88
N ALA A 52 9.43 4.83 -14.56
CA ALA A 52 8.23 5.52 -14.07
C ALA A 52 7.67 4.88 -12.79
N PHE A 53 7.71 3.54 -12.69
CA PHE A 53 7.32 2.83 -11.47
C PHE A 53 8.26 3.15 -10.30
N LEU A 54 9.58 3.16 -10.51
CA LEU A 54 10.55 3.53 -9.47
C LEU A 54 10.36 4.96 -8.99
N LEU A 55 10.06 5.89 -9.91
CA LEU A 55 9.73 7.27 -9.55
C LEU A 55 8.45 7.34 -8.71
N TYR A 56 7.40 6.63 -9.11
CA TYR A 56 6.15 6.54 -8.36
C TYR A 56 6.39 5.97 -6.95
N ALA A 57 7.18 4.91 -6.83
CA ALA A 57 7.54 4.30 -5.55
C ALA A 57 8.37 5.26 -4.67
N ALA A 58 9.26 6.04 -5.26
CA ALA A 58 10.04 7.05 -4.54
C ALA A 58 9.14 8.17 -3.98
N LEU A 59 8.21 8.69 -4.79
CA LEU A 59 7.24 9.70 -4.35
C LEU A 59 6.36 9.18 -3.21
N ASN A 60 5.82 7.96 -3.34
CA ASN A 60 5.09 7.30 -2.25
C ASN A 60 5.93 7.20 -0.98
N GLY A 61 7.23 6.93 -1.13
CA GLY A 61 8.16 6.95 0.01
C GLY A 61 8.24 8.33 0.68
N VAL A 62 8.31 9.42 -0.10
CA VAL A 62 8.33 10.78 0.45
C VAL A 62 7.03 11.10 1.19
N THR A 63 5.88 10.81 0.59
CA THR A 63 4.57 11.12 1.19
C THR A 63 4.26 10.27 2.40
N MET A 64 4.72 9.01 2.44
CA MET A 64 4.56 8.10 3.59
C MET A 64 5.61 8.27 4.69
N ALA A 65 6.55 9.22 4.58
CA ALA A 65 7.59 9.43 5.59
C ALA A 65 7.04 9.73 6.99
N PHE A 66 5.82 10.28 7.10
CA PHE A 66 5.15 10.52 8.39
C PHE A 66 4.94 9.25 9.23
N ILE A 67 4.90 8.05 8.61
CA ILE A 67 4.75 6.79 9.35
C ILE A 67 5.92 6.60 10.33
N PHE A 68 7.13 6.99 9.95
CA PHE A 68 8.32 6.94 10.81
C PHE A 68 8.30 7.99 11.93
N LEU A 69 7.43 8.99 11.85
CA LEU A 69 7.24 10.00 12.90
C LEU A 69 6.20 9.56 13.94
N VAL A 70 5.22 8.76 13.53
CA VAL A 70 4.08 8.35 14.37
C VAL A 70 4.30 6.97 15.02
N TYR A 71 4.97 6.05 14.33
CA TYR A 71 5.17 4.67 14.77
C TYR A 71 6.62 4.38 15.14
N THR A 72 6.84 3.40 16.02
CA THR A 72 8.18 2.98 16.42
C THR A 72 8.87 2.18 15.31
N ASN A 73 10.21 2.24 15.27
CA ASN A 73 11.00 1.46 14.32
C ASN A 73 10.74 -0.05 14.43
N GLU A 74 10.47 -0.56 15.63
CA GLU A 74 10.14 -1.97 15.86
C GLU A 74 8.79 -2.34 15.23
N SER A 75 7.75 -1.52 15.40
CA SER A 75 6.44 -1.73 14.77
C SER A 75 6.52 -1.66 13.25
N ILE A 76 7.33 -0.74 12.71
CA ILE A 76 7.54 -0.61 11.26
C ILE A 76 8.29 -1.83 10.72
N ALA A 77 9.38 -2.25 11.36
CA ALA A 77 10.20 -3.38 10.91
C ALA A 77 9.41 -4.70 10.96
N SER A 78 8.68 -4.96 12.05
CA SER A 78 7.82 -6.15 12.18
C SER A 78 6.73 -6.17 11.12
N THR A 79 6.01 -5.05 10.91
CA THR A 79 4.96 -4.94 9.90
C THR A 79 5.52 -5.13 8.48
N PHE A 80 6.69 -4.56 8.18
CA PHE A 80 7.36 -4.73 6.90
C PHE A 80 7.73 -6.20 6.64
N LEU A 81 8.36 -6.87 7.60
CA LEU A 81 8.78 -8.27 7.46
C LEU A 81 7.60 -9.21 7.32
N VAL A 82 6.53 -9.02 8.11
CA VAL A 82 5.30 -9.81 7.98
C VAL A 82 4.69 -9.60 6.60
N THR A 83 4.52 -8.34 6.17
CA THR A 83 3.91 -8.03 4.87
C THR A 83 4.73 -8.57 3.70
N ALA A 84 6.06 -8.38 3.72
CA ALA A 84 6.96 -8.88 2.69
C ALA A 84 7.02 -10.42 2.67
N GLY A 85 7.04 -11.06 3.84
CA GLY A 85 7.01 -12.52 3.97
C GLY A 85 5.69 -13.11 3.46
N THR A 86 4.56 -12.52 3.83
CA THR A 86 3.23 -12.90 3.33
C THR A 86 3.17 -12.76 1.81
N PHE A 87 3.54 -11.59 1.27
CA PHE A 87 3.57 -11.37 -0.18
C PHE A 87 4.45 -12.40 -0.89
N GLY A 88 5.69 -12.61 -0.41
CA GLY A 88 6.60 -13.59 -1.01
C GLY A 88 6.07 -15.02 -1.00
N ALA A 89 5.50 -15.46 0.13
CA ALA A 89 4.91 -16.79 0.26
C ALA A 89 3.72 -16.99 -0.69
N ILE A 90 2.84 -16.00 -0.80
CA ILE A 90 1.66 -16.05 -1.66
C ILE A 90 2.01 -15.89 -3.13
N SER A 91 2.96 -15.02 -3.50
CA SER A 91 3.42 -14.92 -4.90
C SER A 91 3.99 -16.25 -5.39
N MET A 92 4.74 -16.97 -4.55
CA MET A 92 5.23 -18.30 -4.88
C MET A 92 4.07 -19.30 -5.03
N TYR A 93 3.08 -19.26 -4.14
CA TYR A 93 1.89 -20.09 -4.24
C TYR A 93 1.07 -19.80 -5.51
N GLY A 94 0.78 -18.53 -5.81
CA GLY A 94 0.05 -18.09 -7.00
C GLY A 94 0.75 -18.47 -8.30
N TYR A 95 2.09 -18.42 -8.33
CA TYR A 95 2.86 -18.85 -9.50
C TYR A 95 2.85 -20.38 -9.70
N THR A 96 2.77 -21.17 -8.63
CA THR A 96 2.89 -22.64 -8.68
C THR A 96 1.55 -23.37 -8.71
N THR A 97 0.47 -22.73 -8.24
CA THR A 97 -0.86 -23.33 -8.20
C THR A 97 -1.42 -23.50 -9.61
N LYS A 98 -2.13 -24.62 -9.83
CA LYS A 98 -2.85 -24.90 -11.09
C LYS A 98 -4.34 -24.57 -10.99
N ARG A 99 -4.79 -24.04 -9.84
CA ARG A 99 -6.20 -23.70 -9.62
C ARG A 99 -6.47 -22.35 -10.24
N ASP A 100 -7.56 -22.26 -11.00
CA ASP A 100 -8.03 -20.99 -11.53
C ASP A 100 -8.68 -20.16 -10.40
N LEU A 101 -7.99 -19.10 -9.99
CA LEU A 101 -8.44 -18.18 -8.94
C LEU A 101 -9.31 -17.04 -9.50
N THR A 102 -9.52 -16.95 -10.82
CA THR A 102 -10.27 -15.85 -11.47
C THR A 102 -11.68 -15.71 -10.90
N SER A 103 -12.33 -16.84 -10.57
CA SER A 103 -13.68 -16.83 -9.99
C SER A 103 -13.76 -16.32 -8.54
N TRP A 104 -12.63 -16.28 -7.82
CA TRP A 104 -12.58 -15.84 -6.43
C TRP A 104 -12.54 -14.31 -6.30
N GLY A 105 -12.03 -13.61 -7.32
CA GLY A 105 -11.88 -12.15 -7.31
C GLY A 105 -13.19 -11.41 -6.99
N THR A 106 -14.31 -11.82 -7.59
CA THR A 106 -15.62 -11.20 -7.34
C THR A 106 -16.07 -11.36 -5.88
N TYR A 107 -15.94 -12.56 -5.31
CA TYR A 107 -16.32 -12.82 -3.92
C TYR A 107 -15.41 -12.07 -2.93
N LEU A 108 -14.11 -12.02 -3.22
CA LEU A 108 -13.14 -11.30 -2.41
C LEU A 108 -13.37 -9.79 -2.46
N PHE A 109 -13.78 -9.24 -3.61
CA PHE A 109 -14.16 -7.84 -3.73
C PHE A 109 -15.43 -7.51 -2.93
N MET A 110 -16.43 -8.40 -2.97
CA MET A 110 -17.61 -8.27 -2.10
C MET A 110 -17.22 -8.34 -0.61
N ALA A 111 -16.30 -9.23 -0.24
CA ALA A 111 -15.79 -9.33 1.12
C ALA A 111 -15.00 -8.08 1.55
N LEU A 112 -14.23 -7.48 0.63
CA LEU A 112 -13.52 -6.22 0.86
C LEU A 112 -14.49 -5.08 1.21
N ILE A 113 -15.61 -4.97 0.49
CA ILE A 113 -16.66 -3.99 0.82
C ILE A 113 -17.20 -4.24 2.23
N GLY A 114 -17.49 -5.50 2.58
CA GLY A 114 -17.92 -5.88 3.92
C GLY A 114 -16.90 -5.51 5.01
N LEU A 115 -15.61 -5.69 4.73
CA LEU A 115 -14.52 -5.30 5.63
C LEU A 115 -14.45 -3.78 5.83
N ILE A 116 -14.61 -2.99 4.78
CA ILE A 116 -14.66 -1.52 4.87
C ILE A 116 -15.82 -1.09 5.76
N LEU A 117 -17.02 -1.65 5.53
CA LEU A 117 -18.20 -1.34 6.34
C LEU A 117 -18.01 -1.75 7.81
N ALA A 118 -17.46 -2.94 8.07
CA ALA A 118 -17.17 -3.39 9.43
C ALA A 118 -16.15 -2.46 10.13
N SER A 119 -15.14 -1.99 9.39
CA SER A 119 -14.14 -1.04 9.88
C SER A 119 -14.78 0.30 10.23
N LEU A 120 -15.66 0.83 9.38
CA LEU A 120 -16.43 2.06 9.63
C LEU A 120 -17.32 1.95 10.86
N VAL A 121 -18.02 0.84 11.02
CA VAL A 121 -18.85 0.57 12.20
C VAL A 121 -17.98 0.47 13.46
N ASN A 122 -16.78 -0.12 13.36
CA ASN A 122 -15.89 -0.27 14.51
C ASN A 122 -15.30 1.05 15.02
N ILE A 123 -15.29 2.12 14.21
CA ILE A 123 -14.92 3.46 14.67
C ILE A 123 -15.88 3.93 15.79
N PHE A 124 -17.16 3.57 15.70
CA PHE A 124 -18.18 3.92 16.69
C PHE A 124 -18.27 2.92 17.84
N LEU A 125 -18.15 1.62 17.55
CA LEU A 125 -18.25 0.56 18.56
C LEU A 125 -16.98 0.38 19.39
N GLN A 126 -15.81 0.70 18.83
CA GLN A 126 -14.49 0.52 19.45
C GLN A 126 -14.27 -0.90 20.01
N SER A 127 -14.78 -1.92 19.31
CA SER A 127 -14.71 -3.32 19.74
C SER A 127 -13.36 -3.94 19.38
N SER A 128 -12.69 -4.50 20.40
CA SER A 128 -11.43 -5.24 20.22
C SER A 128 -11.62 -6.53 19.41
N ALA A 129 -12.78 -7.19 19.54
CA ALA A 129 -13.09 -8.40 18.77
C ALA A 129 -13.22 -8.08 17.26
N ILE A 130 -13.94 -7.02 16.91
CA ILE A 130 -14.09 -6.60 15.51
C ILE A 130 -12.75 -6.13 14.95
N TYR A 131 -11.93 -5.45 15.76
CA TYR A 131 -10.58 -5.05 15.37
C TYR A 131 -9.74 -6.26 14.92
N TRP A 132 -9.63 -7.30 15.75
CA TRP A 132 -8.83 -8.47 15.39
C TRP A 132 -9.39 -9.23 14.19
N ILE A 133 -10.72 -9.40 14.12
CA ILE A 133 -11.37 -10.06 12.98
C ILE A 133 -11.08 -9.30 11.69
N THR A 134 -11.27 -7.98 11.67
CA THR A 134 -11.04 -7.16 10.47
C THR A 134 -9.56 -7.12 10.08
N THR A 135 -8.63 -7.13 11.05
CA THR A 135 -7.20 -7.27 10.78
C THR A 135 -6.87 -8.57 10.05
N TYR A 136 -7.26 -9.74 10.60
CA TYR A 136 -6.94 -11.02 9.98
C TYR A 136 -7.69 -11.26 8.66
N ALA A 137 -8.98 -10.89 8.60
CA ALA A 137 -9.77 -10.97 7.38
C ALA A 137 -9.18 -10.07 6.29
N GLY A 138 -8.71 -8.87 6.65
CA GLY A 138 -8.06 -7.96 5.72
C GLY A 138 -6.85 -8.57 5.06
N VAL A 139 -5.95 -9.16 5.86
CA VAL A 139 -4.79 -9.88 5.31
C VAL A 139 -5.25 -10.96 4.32
N LEU A 140 -6.18 -11.84 4.69
CA LEU A 140 -6.65 -12.91 3.80
C LEU A 140 -7.30 -12.40 2.50
N ILE A 141 -8.14 -11.36 2.60
CA ILE A 141 -8.85 -10.80 1.44
C ILE A 141 -7.86 -10.15 0.48
N PHE A 142 -6.96 -9.30 0.97
CA PHE A 142 -5.98 -8.63 0.12
C PHE A 142 -5.02 -9.62 -0.52
N VAL A 143 -4.57 -10.63 0.24
CA VAL A 143 -3.77 -11.75 -0.28
C VAL A 143 -4.46 -12.44 -1.44
N GLY A 144 -5.75 -12.76 -1.30
CA GLY A 144 -6.51 -13.40 -2.37
C GLY A 144 -6.74 -12.48 -3.58
N LEU A 145 -6.90 -11.17 -3.37
CA LEU A 145 -7.05 -10.19 -4.45
C LEU A 145 -5.75 -9.90 -5.21
N THR A 146 -4.60 -10.17 -4.59
CA THR A 146 -3.27 -10.02 -5.21
C THR A 146 -2.81 -11.25 -6.01
N ALA A 147 -3.39 -12.43 -5.74
CA ALA A 147 -3.05 -13.69 -6.39
C ALA A 147 -3.76 -13.82 -7.75
#